data_AF-X0VLX5-F1
#
_entry.id   AF-X0VLX5-F1
#
_cell.length_a   1.000
_cell.length_b   1.000
_cell.length_c   1.000
_cell.angle_alpha   90.00
_cell.angle_beta   90.00
_cell.angle_gamma   90.00
#
_symmetry.space_group_name_H-M   'P 1'
#
loop_
_entity.id
_entity.type
_entity.pdbx_description
1 polymer ?
#
loop_
_entity_poly.entity_id
_entity_poly.type
_entity_poly.pdbx_seq_one_letter_code
_entity_poly.pdbx_strand_id
1 'polypeptide(L)'
;MSESRRKILKIVILAAILILLSWLAHPSCGQDCFGGICRAPPPQLKVPVTQPHPAVVHIVNITARARENGSGTLVKQDGIGSIILTCGHIFSEGTGRIIVSFPDGKSYQAKLLGVDRQWDLG
;
A
#
# COMPACT_ATOMS: atom_id res chain seq x y z
N MET A 1 28.94 23.84 43.02
CA MET A 1 28.18 23.10 41.98
C MET A 1 29.13 22.09 41.32
N SER A 2 28.99 20.79 41.61
CA SER A 2 30.01 19.77 41.32
C SER A 2 30.18 19.49 39.82
N GLU A 3 31.42 19.23 39.40
CA GLU A 3 31.81 18.91 38.02
C GLU A 3 31.01 17.76 37.40
N SER A 4 30.57 16.82 38.25
CA SER A 4 29.72 15.69 37.87
C SER A 4 28.35 16.11 37.32
N ARG A 5 27.72 17.17 37.88
CA ARG A 5 26.43 17.68 37.40
C ARG A 5 26.55 18.34 36.01
N ARG A 6 27.70 18.94 35.70
CA ARG A 6 27.98 19.53 34.37
C ARG A 6 28.19 18.47 33.30
N LYS A 7 28.77 17.31 33.66
CA LYS A 7 28.95 16.17 32.74
C LYS A 7 27.61 15.51 32.42
N ILE A 8 26.77 15.27 33.42
CA ILE A 8 25.44 14.66 33.23
C ILE A 8 24.55 15.56 32.36
N LEU A 9 24.54 16.88 32.61
CA LEU A 9 23.73 17.82 31.83
C LEU A 9 24.14 17.83 30.35
N LYS A 10 25.45 17.78 30.04
CA LYS A 10 25.93 17.73 28.65
C LYS A 10 25.52 16.45 27.94
N ILE A 11 25.54 15.30 28.62
CA ILE A 11 25.13 14.01 28.04
C ILE A 11 23.63 14.02 27.72
N VAL A 12 22.80 14.52 28.63
CA VAL A 12 21.35 14.62 28.41
C VAL A 12 21.01 15.54 27.24
N ILE A 13 21.71 16.69 27.14
CA ILE A 13 21.53 17.62 26.01
C ILE A 13 21.95 16.98 24.69
N LEU A 14 23.11 16.31 24.64
CA LEU A 14 23.58 15.62 23.43
C LEU A 14 22.63 14.50 22.99
N ALA A 15 22.12 13.70 23.94
CA ALA A 15 21.15 12.65 23.66
C ALA A 15 19.83 13.23 23.12
N ALA A 16 19.32 14.31 23.72
CA ALA A 16 18.10 14.97 23.24
C ALA A 16 18.27 15.56 21.83
N ILE A 17 19.44 16.15 21.52
CA ILE A 17 19.75 16.67 20.18
C ILE A 17 19.81 15.53 19.15
N LEU A 18 20.46 14.41 19.47
CA LEU A 18 20.54 13.26 18.57
C LEU A 18 19.17 12.63 18.30
N ILE A 19 18.32 12.54 19.32
CA ILE A 19 16.94 12.08 19.17
C ILE A 19 16.14 13.07 18.32
N LEU A 20 16.30 14.38 18.50
CA LEU A 20 15.60 15.37 17.68
C LEU A 20 16.03 15.31 16.20
N LEU A 21 17.33 15.11 15.95
CA LEU A 21 17.89 15.00 14.60
C LEU A 21 17.43 13.73 13.87
N SER A 22 17.21 12.61 14.57
CA SER A 22 16.74 11.38 13.93
C SER A 22 15.30 11.47 13.42
N TRP A 23 14.47 12.37 13.98
CA TRP A 23 13.11 12.60 13.50
C TRP A 23 13.06 13.42 12.20
N LEU A 24 14.10 14.22 11.93
CA LEU A 24 14.22 15.03 10.71
C LEU A 24 14.67 14.21 9.49
N ALA A 25 15.18 13.01 9.69
CA ALA A 25 15.76 12.16 8.63
C ALA A 25 14.88 10.94 8.30
N HIS A 26 13.55 11.07 8.37
CA HIS A 26 12.69 10.05 7.78
C HIS A 26 12.83 10.12 6.25
N PRO A 27 13.23 9.03 5.57
CA PRO A 27 13.07 8.96 4.14
C PRO A 27 11.57 8.95 3.87
N SER A 28 11.05 10.06 3.36
CA SER A 28 9.74 10.15 2.76
C SER A 28 9.72 9.28 1.49
N CYS A 29 9.61 7.98 1.67
CA CYS A 29 9.20 7.09 0.59
C CYS A 29 7.68 7.18 0.52
N GLY A 30 7.21 8.18 -0.20
CA GLY A 30 5.79 8.43 -0.40
C GLY A 30 5.61 9.74 -1.14
N GLN A 31 4.93 9.64 -2.29
CA GLN A 31 4.32 10.71 -3.09
C GLN A 31 5.15 11.25 -4.26
N ASP A 32 5.13 10.53 -5.40
CA ASP A 32 5.27 11.12 -6.75
C ASP A 32 4.02 11.94 -7.13
N CYS A 33 3.58 12.84 -6.24
CA CYS A 33 2.44 13.74 -6.45
C CYS A 33 2.73 15.11 -5.82
N PHE A 34 3.64 15.87 -6.44
CA PHE A 34 3.93 17.23 -5.99
C PHE A 34 2.75 18.17 -6.32
N GLY A 35 2.18 18.82 -5.29
CA GLY A 35 1.10 19.79 -5.46
C GLY A 35 -0.27 19.20 -5.83
N GLY A 36 -0.51 17.91 -5.57
CA GLY A 36 -1.78 17.24 -5.87
C GLY A 36 -2.02 16.94 -7.35
N ILE A 37 -0.99 17.09 -8.20
CA ILE A 37 -1.07 16.83 -9.63
C ILE A 37 -0.36 15.51 -9.94
N CYS A 38 -1.14 14.49 -10.31
CA CYS A 38 -0.62 13.27 -10.92
C CYS A 38 -0.24 13.58 -12.38
N ARG A 39 1.06 13.79 -12.68
CA ARG A 39 1.50 13.87 -14.08
C ARG A 39 1.44 12.46 -14.67
N ALA A 40 0.50 12.24 -15.57
CA ALA A 40 0.47 11.01 -16.35
C ALA A 40 1.80 10.87 -17.11
N PRO A 41 2.38 9.66 -17.22
CA PRO A 41 3.51 9.42 -18.11
C PRO A 41 3.14 9.82 -19.54
N PRO A 42 4.13 10.19 -20.39
CA PRO A 42 3.89 10.52 -21.79
C PRO A 42 3.08 9.39 -22.45
N PRO A 43 2.21 9.71 -23.44
CA PRO A 43 1.32 8.73 -24.05
C PRO A 43 2.16 7.59 -24.62
N GLN A 44 2.17 6.47 -23.90
CA GLN A 44 2.77 5.24 -24.39
C GLN A 44 2.01 4.85 -25.65
N LEU A 45 2.73 4.40 -26.68
CA LEU A 45 2.12 3.87 -27.90
C LEU A 45 0.99 2.93 -27.48
N LYS A 46 -0.23 3.25 -27.88
CA LYS A 46 -1.43 2.50 -27.53
C LYS A 46 -1.35 1.17 -28.27
N VAL A 47 -0.62 0.21 -27.72
CA VAL A 47 -0.66 -1.18 -28.18
C VAL A 47 -2.14 -1.56 -28.09
N PRO A 48 -2.77 -2.01 -29.19
CA PRO A 48 -4.17 -2.41 -29.13
C PRO A 48 -4.28 -3.50 -28.06
N VAL A 49 -4.85 -3.15 -26.90
CA VAL A 49 -5.20 -4.13 -25.89
C VAL A 49 -6.38 -4.89 -26.49
N THR A 50 -6.08 -5.99 -27.18
CA THR A 50 -7.03 -7.10 -27.35
C THR A 50 -7.65 -7.35 -25.99
N GLN A 51 -8.99 -7.42 -25.96
CA GLN A 51 -9.85 -7.44 -24.78
C GLN A 51 -9.17 -7.92 -23.47
N PRO A 52 -9.37 -7.22 -22.33
CA PRO A 52 -8.72 -7.60 -21.09
C PRO A 52 -9.01 -9.07 -20.72
N HIS A 53 -7.98 -9.78 -20.27
CA HIS A 53 -8.11 -11.21 -19.96
C HIS A 53 -9.13 -11.42 -18.81
N PRO A 54 -10.08 -12.36 -18.92
CA PRO A 54 -11.18 -12.49 -17.95
C PRO A 54 -10.72 -12.84 -16.52
N ALA A 55 -9.53 -13.42 -16.37
CA ALA A 55 -8.94 -13.71 -15.06
C ALA A 55 -8.31 -12.49 -14.37
N VAL A 56 -8.09 -11.37 -15.07
CA VAL A 56 -7.50 -10.17 -14.48
C VAL A 56 -8.61 -9.31 -13.90
N VAL A 57 -8.48 -8.93 -12.62
CA VAL A 57 -9.47 -8.12 -11.91
C VAL A 57 -8.85 -6.86 -11.33
N HIS A 58 -9.67 -5.82 -11.17
CA HIS A 58 -9.31 -4.64 -10.41
C HIS A 58 -9.80 -4.80 -8.96
N ILE A 59 -8.96 -4.46 -7.99
CA ILE A 59 -9.23 -4.61 -6.56
C ILE A 59 -9.12 -3.26 -5.89
N VAL A 60 -10.11 -2.95 -5.05
CA VAL A 60 -10.10 -1.78 -4.18
C VAL A 60 -10.33 -2.21 -2.75
N ASN A 61 -9.43 -1.85 -1.85
CA ASN A 61 -9.60 -2.02 -0.40
C ASN A 61 -9.85 -0.64 0.22
N ILE A 62 -11.06 -0.43 0.74
CA ILE A 62 -11.48 0.86 1.32
C ILE A 62 -11.55 0.71 2.83
N THR A 63 -10.63 1.36 3.55
CA THR A 63 -10.64 1.46 5.01
C THR A 63 -11.12 2.85 5.44
N ALA A 64 -11.16 3.11 6.75
CA ALA A 64 -11.45 4.46 7.26
C ALA A 64 -10.30 5.46 6.98
N ARG A 65 -9.09 4.97 6.68
CA ARG A 65 -7.87 5.78 6.56
C ARG A 65 -7.33 5.84 5.14
N ALA A 66 -7.59 4.83 4.32
CA ALA A 66 -6.99 4.70 3.01
C ALA A 66 -7.93 4.04 1.99
N ARG A 67 -7.61 4.26 0.72
CA ARG A 67 -8.24 3.62 -0.44
C ARG A 67 -7.14 3.05 -1.33
N GLU A 68 -6.80 1.80 -1.08
CA GLU A 68 -5.79 1.08 -1.86
C GLU A 68 -6.42 0.53 -3.14
N ASN A 69 -5.73 0.68 -4.27
CA ASN A 69 -6.16 0.14 -5.57
C ASN A 69 -5.05 -0.77 -6.10
N GLY A 70 -5.44 -1.87 -6.71
CA GLY A 70 -4.50 -2.78 -7.34
C GLY A 70 -5.18 -3.72 -8.32
N SER A 71 -4.42 -4.72 -8.75
CA SER A 71 -4.92 -5.77 -9.64
C SER A 71 -4.82 -7.12 -8.94
N GLY A 72 -5.61 -8.08 -9.42
CA GLY A 72 -5.49 -9.47 -8.98
C GLY A 72 -5.75 -10.43 -10.13
N THR A 73 -5.52 -11.71 -9.87
CA THR A 73 -5.78 -12.80 -10.80
C THR A 73 -6.71 -13.82 -10.17
N LEU A 74 -7.80 -14.16 -10.87
CA LEU A 74 -8.67 -15.28 -10.54
C LEU A 74 -7.90 -16.59 -10.70
N VAL A 75 -7.61 -17.27 -9.59
CA VAL A 75 -6.83 -18.53 -9.57
C VAL A 75 -7.69 -19.77 -9.35
N LYS A 76 -8.93 -19.59 -8.88
CA LYS A 76 -9.90 -20.67 -8.70
C LYS A 76 -11.31 -20.15 -8.91
N GLN A 77 -12.13 -20.92 -9.62
CA GLN A 77 -13.57 -20.70 -9.73
C GLN A 77 -14.27 -22.07 -9.74
N ASP A 78 -15.18 -22.29 -8.80
CA ASP A 78 -16.01 -23.49 -8.70
C ASP A 78 -17.43 -23.14 -8.22
N GLY A 79 -18.26 -24.16 -7.99
CA GLY A 79 -19.64 -23.98 -7.50
C GLY A 79 -19.75 -23.49 -6.05
N ILE A 80 -18.63 -23.39 -5.31
CA ILE A 80 -18.57 -22.96 -3.91
C ILE A 80 -18.12 -21.49 -3.84
N GLY A 81 -17.23 -21.07 -4.74
CA GLY A 81 -16.81 -19.67 -4.82
C GLY A 81 -15.64 -19.43 -5.77
N SER A 82 -15.06 -18.23 -5.66
CA SER A 82 -13.92 -17.78 -6.45
C SER A 82 -12.79 -17.33 -5.52
N ILE A 83 -11.54 -17.66 -5.88
CA ILE A 83 -10.33 -17.22 -5.18
C ILE A 83 -9.52 -16.35 -6.13
N ILE A 84 -9.11 -15.19 -5.63
CA ILE A 84 -8.28 -14.23 -6.35
C ILE A 84 -6.99 -14.08 -5.57
N LEU A 85 -5.86 -14.07 -6.28
CA LEU A 85 -4.54 -13.74 -5.75
C LEU A 85 -4.19 -12.29 -6.10
N THR A 86 -3.61 -11.57 -5.15
CA THR A 86 -3.13 -10.20 -5.33
C THR A 86 -1.87 -9.92 -4.50
N CYS A 87 -1.39 -8.69 -4.53
CA CYS A 87 -0.33 -8.22 -3.67
C CYS A 87 -0.86 -7.94 -2.25
N GLY A 88 -0.14 -8.41 -1.24
CA GLY A 88 -0.50 -8.25 0.17
C GLY A 88 -0.51 -6.79 0.65
N HIS A 89 0.26 -5.91 0.02
CA HIS A 89 0.39 -4.51 0.41
C HIS A 89 -0.89 -3.70 0.20
N ILE A 90 -1.84 -4.17 -0.62
CA ILE A 90 -3.19 -3.60 -0.74
C ILE A 90 -3.90 -3.59 0.63
N PHE A 91 -3.43 -4.39 1.59
CA PHE A 91 -3.97 -4.50 2.94
C PHE A 91 -3.06 -3.89 4.02
N SER A 92 -2.07 -3.06 3.64
CA SER A 92 -1.12 -2.43 4.58
C SER A 92 -1.82 -1.56 5.64
N GLU A 93 -2.82 -0.79 5.22
CA GLU A 93 -3.64 0.07 6.08
C GLU A 93 -4.82 -0.68 6.75
N GLY A 94 -4.77 -2.02 6.73
CA GLY A 94 -5.78 -2.91 7.26
C GLY A 94 -6.78 -3.38 6.22
N THR A 95 -7.74 -4.19 6.66
CA THR A 95 -8.78 -4.76 5.81
C THR A 95 -10.10 -4.03 6.03
N GLY A 96 -10.66 -3.45 4.96
CA GLY A 96 -11.94 -2.76 4.99
C GLY A 96 -12.93 -3.39 4.02
N ARG A 97 -13.64 -2.54 3.27
CA ARG A 97 -14.53 -3.00 2.19
C ARG A 97 -13.69 -3.32 0.96
N ILE A 98 -13.58 -4.60 0.64
CA ILE A 98 -12.89 -5.06 -0.56
C ILE A 98 -13.91 -5.17 -1.71
N ILE A 99 -13.68 -4.42 -2.78
CA ILE A 99 -14.45 -4.48 -4.02
C ILE A 99 -13.54 -5.06 -5.11
N VAL A 100 -14.03 -6.07 -5.81
CA VAL A 100 -13.37 -6.68 -6.97
C VAL A 100 -14.22 -6.41 -8.20
N SER A 101 -13.64 -5.85 -9.25
CA SER A 101 -14.29 -5.57 -10.52
C SER A 101 -13.66 -6.41 -11.64
N PHE A 102 -14.50 -7.11 -12.39
CA PHE A 102 -14.12 -7.91 -13.55
C PHE A 102 -14.19 -7.10 -14.84
N PRO A 103 -13.48 -7.52 -15.91
CA PRO A 103 -13.52 -6.86 -17.21
C PRO A 103 -14.90 -6.84 -17.88
N ASP A 104 -15.78 -7.77 -17.50
CA ASP A 104 -17.17 -7.81 -17.98
C ASP A 104 -18.09 -6.77 -17.30
N GLY A 105 -17.52 -5.93 -16.42
CA GLY A 105 -18.22 -4.88 -15.70
C GLY A 105 -18.87 -5.34 -14.39
N LYS A 106 -18.88 -6.64 -14.08
CA LYS A 106 -19.42 -7.12 -12.81
C LYS A 106 -18.48 -6.77 -11.67
N SER A 107 -19.06 -6.44 -10.52
CA SER A 107 -18.32 -6.16 -9.30
C SER A 107 -18.89 -6.92 -8.12
N TYR A 108 -18.01 -7.38 -7.25
CA TYR A 108 -18.34 -8.20 -6.10
C TYR A 108 -17.65 -7.66 -4.85
N GLN A 109 -18.32 -7.78 -3.70
CA GLN A 109 -17.65 -7.62 -2.43
C GLN A 109 -16.89 -8.90 -2.10
N ALA A 110 -15.62 -8.76 -1.73
CA ALA A 110 -14.77 -9.89 -1.37
C ALA A 110 -14.43 -9.91 0.12
N LYS A 111 -13.94 -11.06 0.59
CA LYS A 111 -13.40 -11.26 1.93
C LYS A 111 -11.94 -11.67 1.80
N LEU A 112 -11.06 -11.07 2.59
CA LEU A 112 -9.67 -11.51 2.69
C LEU A 112 -9.60 -12.91 3.31
N LEU A 113 -8.95 -13.84 2.62
CA LEU A 113 -8.77 -15.22 3.10
C LEU A 113 -7.47 -15.38 3.91
N GLY A 114 -6.41 -14.67 3.52
CA GLY A 114 -5.13 -14.66 4.20
C GLY A 114 -4.20 -13.61 3.59
N VAL A 115 -3.15 -13.24 4.30
CA VAL A 115 -2.11 -12.33 3.79
C VAL A 115 -0.75 -12.80 4.29
N ASP A 116 0.20 -12.91 3.37
CA ASP A 116 1.61 -13.12 3.66
C ASP A 116 2.35 -11.79 3.44
N ARG A 117 2.74 -11.15 4.55
CA ARG A 117 3.46 -9.87 4.51
C ARG A 117 4.94 -10.02 4.14
N GLN A 118 5.52 -11.20 4.31
CA GLN A 118 6.92 -11.44 3.99
C GLN A 118 7.12 -11.46 2.46
N TRP A 119 6.17 -12.06 1.75
CA TRP A 119 6.24 -12.26 0.30
C TRP A 119 5.29 -11.38 -0.52
N ASP A 120 4.59 -10.45 0.14
CA ASP A 120 3.63 -9.53 -0.48
C ASP A 120 2.51 -10.25 -1.25
N LEU A 121 1.91 -11.28 -0.64
CA LEU A 121 0.81 -12.05 -1.22
C LEU A 121 -0.46 -11.94 -0.39
N GLY A 122 -1.62 -11.80 -1.04
CA GLY A 122 -2.94 -11.72 -0.40
C GLY A 122 -4.08 -12.25 -1.24
#